data_AF-A0A166C167-F1
#
_entry.id   AF-A0A166C167-F1
#
_cell.length_a   1.000
_cell.length_b   1.000
_cell.length_c   1.000
_cell.angle_alpha   90.00
_cell.angle_beta   90.00
_cell.angle_gamma   90.00
#
_symmetry.space_group_name_H-M   'P 1'
#
loop_
_entity.id
_entity.type
_entity.pdbx_description
1 polymer ?
#
loop_
_entity_poly.entity_id
_entity_poly.type
_entity_poly.pdbx_seq_one_letter_code
_entity_poly.pdbx_strand_id
1 'polypeptide(L)'
;MDDNKNKSKFYFNNKEIALLAAFFVLLLADNFIWALGPMVGNVVYGVVEGIILIVASIVIGKKYTMITLGFVRTLAEFIIAGAFVGSLTAFSYIICAVFLEVILMTYNPYGESLKINVIGSAVYGIISRIVFLGVSMTFYGMVLPNSLLAFMVIVPTISFAIGGFIGTSFGKRVKKVLFSV
;
A
#
# COMPACT_ATOMS: atom_id res chain seq x y z
N MET A 1 -38.54 15.55 23.16
CA MET A 1 -37.45 16.02 22.28
C MET A 1 -36.20 16.08 23.12
N ASP A 2 -35.43 15.00 23.12
CA ASP A 2 -34.09 15.03 23.68
C ASP A 2 -33.16 14.40 22.64
N ASP A 3 -32.65 15.30 21.82
CA ASP A 3 -31.89 15.06 20.60
C ASP A 3 -30.44 14.74 20.97
N ASN A 4 -30.24 13.63 21.72
CA ASN A 4 -28.91 13.23 22.15
C ASN A 4 -28.21 12.42 21.05
N LYS A 5 -27.83 13.18 20.01
CA LYS A 5 -26.78 12.94 19.02
C LYS A 5 -26.08 11.58 19.17
N ASN A 6 -26.65 10.59 18.51
CA ASN A 6 -25.94 9.40 18.07
C ASN A 6 -24.96 9.83 16.95
N LYS A 7 -23.92 10.60 17.30
CA LYS A 7 -22.80 10.87 16.40
C LYS A 7 -22.20 9.51 16.09
N SER A 8 -22.36 9.03 14.86
CA SER A 8 -21.60 7.91 14.33
C SER A 8 -20.12 8.18 14.56
N LYS A 9 -19.56 7.63 15.65
CA LYS A 9 -18.13 7.74 15.90
C LYS A 9 -17.45 7.00 14.76
N PHE A 10 -16.62 7.71 14.02
CA PHE A 10 -15.77 7.14 12.99
C PHE A 10 -15.01 5.93 13.59
N TYR A 11 -14.85 4.85 12.82
CA TYR A 11 -14.26 3.60 13.33
C TYR A 11 -12.84 3.79 13.90
N PHE A 12 -12.11 4.77 13.36
CA PHE A 12 -10.81 5.21 13.83
C PHE A 12 -10.94 6.39 14.80
N ASN A 13 -10.15 6.38 15.88
CA ASN A 13 -10.02 7.53 16.79
C ASN A 13 -9.08 8.61 16.21
N ASN A 14 -9.02 9.77 16.86
CA ASN A 14 -8.21 10.90 16.36
C ASN A 14 -6.72 10.57 16.21
N LYS A 15 -6.14 9.75 17.11
CA LYS A 15 -4.73 9.32 17.01
C LYS A 15 -4.51 8.44 15.80
N GLU A 16 -5.42 7.51 15.54
CA GLU A 16 -5.37 6.60 14.39
C GLU A 16 -5.60 7.34 13.08
N ILE A 17 -6.49 8.33 13.05
CA ILE A 17 -6.69 9.20 11.89
C ILE A 17 -5.41 9.99 11.57
N ALA A 18 -4.73 10.51 12.60
CA ALA A 18 -3.45 11.20 12.41
C ALA A 18 -2.36 10.25 11.87
N LEU A 19 -2.30 9.00 12.37
CA LEU A 19 -1.40 7.98 11.84
C LEU A 19 -1.73 7.60 10.40
N LEU A 20 -3.01 7.40 10.06
CA LEU A 20 -3.47 7.16 8.69
C LEU A 20 -3.03 8.29 7.76
N ALA A 21 -3.19 9.55 8.18
CA ALA A 21 -2.75 10.70 7.40
C ALA A 21 -1.22 10.71 7.20
N ALA A 22 -0.44 10.41 8.26
CA ALA A 22 1.02 10.34 8.17
C ALA A 22 1.48 9.24 7.19
N PHE A 23 0.92 8.03 7.29
CA PHE A 23 1.23 6.94 6.36
C PHE A 23 0.77 7.24 4.94
N PHE A 24 -0.38 7.89 4.77
CA PHE A 24 -0.84 8.35 3.46
C PHE A 24 0.16 9.33 2.80
N VAL A 25 0.68 10.30 3.56
CA VAL A 25 1.71 11.22 3.05
C VAL A 25 2.99 10.46 2.68
N LEU A 26 3.42 9.48 3.48
CA LEU A 26 4.56 8.63 3.13
C LEU A 26 4.33 7.84 1.84
N LEU A 27 3.12 7.30 1.62
CA LEU A 27 2.76 6.62 0.38
C LEU A 27 2.75 7.56 -0.84
N LEU A 28 2.40 8.84 -0.67
CA LEU A 28 2.54 9.81 -1.75
C LEU A 28 4.01 10.16 -2.01
N ALA A 29 4.82 10.28 -0.96
CA ALA A 29 6.24 10.58 -1.09
C ALA A 29 7.04 9.44 -1.76
N ASP A 30 6.56 8.21 -1.65
CA ASP A 30 7.11 7.04 -2.33
C ASP A 30 7.15 7.21 -3.86
N ASN A 31 6.25 8.02 -4.45
CA ASN A 31 6.28 8.34 -5.87
C ASN A 31 7.57 9.07 -6.31
N PHE A 32 8.28 9.75 -5.41
CA PHE A 32 9.55 10.40 -5.74
C PHE A 32 10.67 9.40 -6.05
N ILE A 33 10.54 8.13 -5.67
CA ILE A 33 11.53 7.08 -6.01
C ILE A 33 11.68 6.93 -7.52
N TRP A 34 10.62 7.21 -8.29
CA TRP A 34 10.66 7.16 -9.74
C TRP A 34 11.63 8.17 -10.37
N ALA A 35 12.08 9.20 -9.63
CA ALA A 35 13.15 10.10 -10.07
C ALA A 35 14.49 9.39 -10.29
N LEU A 36 14.70 8.22 -9.68
CA LEU A 36 15.88 7.37 -9.88
C LEU A 36 15.86 6.60 -11.22
N GLY A 37 14.77 6.73 -11.98
CA GLY A 37 14.57 6.09 -13.27
C GLY A 37 13.93 4.69 -13.17
N PRO A 38 13.44 4.13 -14.30
CA PRO A 38 12.56 2.97 -14.28
C PRO A 38 13.20 1.67 -13.75
N MET A 39 14.49 1.43 -14.01
CA MET A 39 15.16 0.21 -13.54
C MET A 39 15.32 0.18 -12.03
N VAL A 40 15.92 1.23 -11.46
CA VAL A 40 16.12 1.36 -10.01
C VAL A 40 14.79 1.56 -9.30
N GLY A 41 13.91 2.37 -9.88
CA GLY A 41 12.56 2.62 -9.39
C GLY A 41 11.80 1.33 -9.15
N ASN A 42 11.73 0.42 -10.12
CA ASN A 42 11.00 -0.85 -9.97
C ASN A 42 11.49 -1.75 -8.81
N VAL A 43 12.77 -1.65 -8.44
CA VAL A 43 13.34 -2.39 -7.30
C VAL A 43 13.06 -1.67 -5.99
N VAL A 44 13.42 -0.39 -5.91
CA VAL A 44 13.42 0.36 -4.64
C VAL A 44 12.01 0.68 -4.17
N TYR A 45 11.12 1.03 -5.09
CA TYR A 45 9.71 1.34 -4.80
C TYR A 45 9.02 0.21 -4.05
N GLY A 46 9.14 -1.03 -4.54
CA GLY A 46 8.45 -2.17 -3.91
C GLY A 46 8.93 -2.42 -2.47
N VAL A 47 10.21 -2.19 -2.20
CA VAL A 47 10.76 -2.32 -0.85
C VAL A 47 10.19 -1.22 0.06
N VAL A 48 10.27 0.04 -0.37
CA VAL A 48 9.86 1.18 0.46
C VAL A 48 8.35 1.16 0.71
N GLU A 49 7.55 0.99 -0.33
CA GLU A 49 6.10 0.93 -0.20
C GLU A 49 5.65 -0.26 0.65
N GLY A 50 6.26 -1.44 0.44
CA GLY A 50 6.00 -2.62 1.26
C GLY A 50 6.31 -2.39 2.74
N ILE A 51 7.40 -1.67 3.06
CA ILE A 51 7.71 -1.27 4.44
C ILE A 51 6.59 -0.38 4.98
N ILE A 52 6.22 0.68 4.25
CA ILE A 52 5.23 1.67 4.71
C ILE A 52 3.89 0.98 5.02
N LEU A 53 3.39 0.14 4.10
CA LEU A 53 2.11 -0.57 4.24
C LEU A 53 2.09 -1.51 5.46
N ILE A 54 3.14 -2.31 5.65
CA ILE A 54 3.21 -3.26 6.78
C ILE A 54 3.46 -2.54 8.11
N VAL A 55 4.24 -1.46 8.11
CA VAL A 55 4.41 -0.63 9.32
C VAL A 55 3.06 0.00 9.70
N ALA A 56 2.31 0.53 8.72
CA ALA A 56 0.99 1.09 8.96
C ALA A 56 0.03 0.05 9.55
N SER A 57 0.00 -1.17 9.01
CA SER A 57 -0.88 -2.23 9.50
C SER A 57 -0.57 -2.62 10.95
N ILE A 58 0.71 -2.71 11.32
CA ILE A 58 1.16 -3.04 12.68
C ILE A 58 0.88 -1.91 13.67
N VAL A 59 1.28 -0.69 13.31
CA VAL A 59 1.24 0.49 14.19
C VAL A 59 -0.20 0.89 14.49
N ILE A 60 -1.07 0.88 13.48
CA ILE A 60 -2.49 1.18 13.67
C ILE A 60 -3.21 -0.04 14.25
N GLY A 61 -2.86 -1.26 13.82
CA GLY A 61 -3.32 -2.50 14.44
C GLY A 61 -4.83 -2.75 14.31
N LYS A 62 -5.51 -2.04 13.40
CA LYS A 62 -6.96 -2.15 13.18
C LYS A 62 -7.28 -2.65 11.79
N LYS A 63 -8.36 -3.44 11.72
CA LYS A 63 -9.00 -3.83 10.46
C LYS A 63 -9.42 -2.58 9.67
N TYR A 64 -9.47 -2.72 8.36
CA TYR A 64 -9.78 -1.68 7.38
C TYR A 64 -8.70 -0.59 7.21
N THR A 65 -7.52 -0.75 7.82
CA THR A 65 -6.42 0.22 7.68
C THR A 65 -5.95 0.30 6.22
N MET A 66 -5.72 -0.84 5.57
CA MET A 66 -5.21 -0.86 4.19
C MET A 66 -6.25 -0.33 3.21
N ILE A 67 -7.53 -0.75 3.34
CA ILE A 67 -8.61 -0.23 2.48
C ILE A 67 -8.74 1.28 2.63
N THR A 68 -8.66 1.82 3.85
CA THR A 68 -8.73 3.28 4.07
C THR A 68 -7.58 3.99 3.38
N LEU A 69 -6.34 3.53 3.55
CA LEU A 69 -5.17 4.10 2.87
C LEU A 69 -5.26 3.98 1.34
N GLY A 70 -5.65 2.81 0.84
CA GLY A 70 -5.80 2.55 -0.59
C GLY A 70 -6.89 3.41 -1.24
N PHE A 71 -8.02 3.63 -0.56
CA PHE A 71 -9.10 4.48 -1.05
C PHE A 71 -8.66 5.94 -1.14
N VAL A 72 -8.10 6.49 -0.06
CA VAL A 72 -7.63 7.88 -0.05
C VAL A 72 -6.52 8.09 -1.06
N ARG A 73 -5.60 7.12 -1.20
CA ARG A 73 -4.57 7.18 -2.24
C ARG A 73 -5.12 7.13 -3.65
N THR A 74 -6.07 6.25 -3.92
CA THR A 74 -6.73 6.19 -5.23
C THR A 74 -7.33 7.55 -5.58
N LEU A 75 -8.06 8.19 -4.66
CA LEU A 75 -8.63 9.52 -4.88
C LEU A 75 -7.56 10.59 -5.13
N ALA A 76 -6.51 10.62 -4.33
CA ALA A 76 -5.43 11.58 -4.49
C ALA A 76 -4.71 11.40 -5.83
N GLU A 77 -4.44 10.16 -6.21
CA GLU A 77 -3.81 9.81 -7.47
C GLU A 77 -4.74 10.08 -8.65
N PHE A 78 -6.07 9.98 -8.53
CA PHE A 78 -6.97 10.48 -9.57
C PHE A 78 -6.79 11.97 -9.85
N ILE A 79 -6.50 12.76 -8.82
CA ILE A 79 -6.30 14.21 -8.91
C ILE A 79 -4.89 14.54 -9.42
N ILE A 80 -3.88 13.76 -9.01
CA ILE A 80 -2.45 14.00 -9.30
C ILE A 80 -2.00 13.32 -10.61
N ALA A 81 -2.47 12.10 -10.90
CA ALA A 81 -1.97 11.19 -11.93
C ALA A 81 -2.29 11.59 -13.38
N GLY A 82 -2.81 12.80 -13.61
CA GLY A 82 -2.76 13.43 -14.93
C GLY A 82 -1.34 13.58 -15.49
N ALA A 83 -0.30 13.44 -14.65
CA ALA A 83 1.07 13.78 -15.01
C ALA A 83 2.00 12.63 -15.50
N PHE A 84 1.71 11.34 -15.27
CA PHE A 84 2.73 10.29 -15.48
C PHE A 84 2.30 9.03 -16.25
N VAL A 85 1.16 8.38 -15.91
CA VAL A 85 0.78 7.09 -16.55
C VAL A 85 -0.72 6.93 -16.84
N GLY A 86 -1.51 7.97 -16.57
CA GLY A 86 -2.94 8.01 -16.81
C GLY A 86 -3.78 7.65 -15.57
N SER A 87 -4.89 8.35 -15.40
CA SER A 87 -5.72 8.28 -14.19
C SER A 87 -6.31 6.89 -13.90
N LEU A 88 -6.49 6.04 -14.91
CA LEU A 88 -7.06 4.70 -14.73
C LEU A 88 -6.13 3.77 -13.94
N THR A 89 -4.80 3.99 -13.96
CA THR A 89 -3.89 3.17 -13.17
C THR A 89 -4.04 3.39 -11.66
N ALA A 90 -4.67 4.50 -11.23
CA ALA A 90 -4.92 4.78 -9.81
C ALA A 90 -5.83 3.73 -9.15
N PHE A 91 -6.68 3.04 -9.92
CA PHE A 91 -7.50 1.94 -9.39
C PHE A 91 -6.68 0.75 -8.87
N SER A 92 -5.41 0.61 -9.30
CA SER A 92 -4.53 -0.43 -8.76
C SER A 92 -4.37 -0.30 -7.25
N TYR A 93 -4.35 0.92 -6.69
CA TYR A 93 -4.12 1.14 -5.26
C TYR A 93 -5.26 0.60 -4.41
N ILE A 94 -6.52 0.87 -4.76
CA ILE A 94 -7.67 0.32 -4.03
C ILE A 94 -7.78 -1.20 -4.20
N ILE A 95 -7.54 -1.73 -5.40
CA ILE A 95 -7.58 -3.18 -5.65
C ILE A 95 -6.52 -3.87 -4.77
N CYS A 96 -5.28 -3.42 -4.82
CA CYS A 96 -4.20 -4.00 -4.03
C CYS A 96 -4.45 -3.87 -2.52
N ALA A 97 -5.01 -2.74 -2.08
CA ALA A 97 -5.38 -2.53 -0.69
C ALA A 97 -6.46 -3.51 -0.21
N VAL A 98 -7.46 -3.82 -1.04
CA VAL A 98 -8.48 -4.83 -0.72
C VAL A 98 -7.85 -6.20 -0.52
N PHE A 99 -6.99 -6.64 -1.45
CA PHE A 99 -6.32 -7.94 -1.33
C PHE A 99 -5.40 -8.01 -0.11
N LEU A 100 -4.60 -6.97 0.13
CA LEU A 100 -3.73 -6.92 1.30
C LEU A 100 -4.54 -6.91 2.60
N GLU A 101 -5.64 -6.17 2.66
CA GLU A 101 -6.54 -6.16 3.82
C GLU A 101 -7.09 -7.55 4.10
N VAL A 102 -7.64 -8.23 3.08
CA VAL A 102 -8.18 -9.60 3.22
C VAL A 102 -7.12 -10.56 3.75
N ILE A 103 -5.89 -10.49 3.22
CA ILE A 103 -4.78 -11.34 3.66
C ILE A 103 -4.41 -11.04 5.10
N LEU A 104 -4.25 -9.76 5.47
CA LEU A 104 -3.89 -9.37 6.84
C LEU A 104 -4.97 -9.76 7.87
N MET A 105 -6.25 -9.75 7.47
CA MET A 105 -7.37 -10.19 8.32
C MET A 105 -7.37 -11.70 8.62
N THR A 106 -6.60 -12.51 7.89
CA THR A 106 -6.50 -13.97 8.14
C THR A 106 -5.74 -14.32 9.43
N TYR A 107 -5.07 -13.35 10.05
CA TYR A 107 -4.29 -13.56 11.26
C TYR A 107 -4.68 -12.59 12.36
N ASN A 108 -4.77 -13.11 13.59
CA ASN A 108 -4.97 -12.31 14.79
C ASN A 108 -3.75 -12.45 15.70
N PRO A 109 -3.18 -11.33 16.20
CA PRO A 109 -3.61 -9.95 15.98
C PRO A 109 -3.26 -9.42 14.56
N TYR A 110 -4.08 -8.51 14.04
CA TYR A 110 -3.93 -7.93 12.70
C TYR A 110 -2.52 -7.35 12.46
N GLY A 111 -1.90 -7.73 11.35
CA GLY A 111 -0.58 -7.24 10.95
C GLY A 111 0.62 -7.81 11.72
N GLU A 112 0.43 -8.68 12.73
CA GLU A 112 1.55 -9.11 13.60
C GLU A 112 2.39 -10.28 13.04
N SER A 113 1.85 -11.05 12.10
CA SER A 113 2.52 -12.25 11.55
C SER A 113 3.46 -11.92 10.41
N LEU A 114 4.75 -12.23 10.59
CA LEU A 114 5.78 -12.07 9.55
C LEU A 114 5.41 -12.80 8.27
N LYS A 115 4.97 -14.06 8.38
CA LYS A 115 4.62 -14.88 7.21
C LYS A 115 3.49 -14.24 6.41
N ILE A 116 2.45 -13.77 7.10
CA ILE A 116 1.27 -13.16 6.46
C ILE A 116 1.62 -11.80 5.86
N ASN A 117 2.46 -11.00 6.53
CA ASN A 117 2.91 -9.71 6.01
C ASN A 117 3.75 -9.86 4.74
N VAL A 118 4.67 -10.83 4.71
CA VAL A 118 5.50 -11.12 3.53
C VAL A 118 4.63 -11.60 2.37
N ILE A 119 3.71 -12.56 2.62
CA ILE A 119 2.79 -13.06 1.59
C ILE A 119 1.89 -11.94 1.08
N GLY A 120 1.29 -11.16 1.99
CA GLY A 120 0.41 -10.04 1.65
C GLY A 120 1.12 -9.00 0.80
N SER A 121 2.35 -8.64 1.16
CA SER A 121 3.16 -7.69 0.39
C SER A 121 3.54 -8.26 -0.98
N ALA A 122 3.97 -9.52 -1.06
CA ALA A 122 4.27 -10.16 -2.34
C ALA A 122 3.05 -10.17 -3.28
N VAL A 123 1.87 -10.52 -2.76
CA VAL A 123 0.61 -10.50 -3.50
C VAL A 123 0.24 -9.07 -3.92
N TYR A 124 0.42 -8.08 -3.05
CA TYR A 124 0.24 -6.66 -3.38
C TYR A 124 1.12 -6.27 -4.59
N GLY A 125 2.40 -6.65 -4.57
CA GLY A 125 3.33 -6.38 -5.67
C GLY A 125 2.94 -7.01 -7.00
N ILE A 126 2.52 -8.28 -6.99
CA ILE A 126 2.05 -8.99 -8.19
C ILE A 126 0.82 -8.28 -8.76
N ILE A 127 -0.20 -8.04 -7.93
CA ILE A 127 -1.48 -7.46 -8.37
C ILE A 127 -1.27 -6.04 -8.89
N SER A 128 -0.48 -5.23 -8.19
CA SER A 128 -0.15 -3.86 -8.61
C SER A 128 0.39 -3.85 -10.04
N ARG A 129 1.32 -4.77 -10.36
CA ARG A 129 1.95 -4.85 -11.67
C ARG A 129 1.05 -5.45 -12.74
N ILE A 130 0.28 -6.48 -12.42
CA ILE A 130 -0.69 -7.05 -13.37
C ILE A 130 -1.75 -6.00 -13.75
N VAL A 131 -2.30 -5.28 -12.77
CA VAL A 131 -3.30 -4.24 -13.02
C VAL A 131 -2.69 -3.09 -13.81
N PHE A 132 -1.52 -2.60 -13.40
CA PHE A 132 -0.81 -1.54 -14.11
C PHE A 132 -0.55 -1.91 -15.58
N LEU A 133 0.09 -3.05 -15.83
CA LEU A 133 0.41 -3.51 -17.19
C LEU A 133 -0.86 -3.77 -17.99
N GLY A 134 -1.88 -4.41 -17.40
CA GLY A 134 -3.16 -4.66 -18.05
C GLY A 134 -3.86 -3.37 -18.49
N VAL A 135 -3.89 -2.36 -17.63
CA VAL A 135 -4.47 -1.05 -17.96
C VAL A 135 -3.64 -0.35 -19.04
N SER A 136 -2.32 -0.30 -18.88
CA SER A 136 -1.43 0.38 -19.83
C SER A 136 -1.42 -0.26 -21.22
N MET A 137 -1.48 -1.59 -21.32
CA MET A 137 -1.52 -2.29 -22.61
C MET A 137 -2.90 -2.16 -23.27
N THR A 138 -3.99 -2.26 -22.50
CA THR A 138 -5.36 -2.29 -23.04
C THR A 138 -5.89 -0.90 -23.39
N PHE A 139 -5.70 0.08 -22.49
CA PHE A 139 -6.29 1.42 -22.62
C PHE A 139 -5.31 2.48 -23.11
N TYR A 140 -4.01 2.27 -22.89
CA TYR A 140 -2.96 3.22 -23.29
C TYR A 140 -2.06 2.70 -24.41
N GLY A 141 -2.35 1.52 -24.98
CA GLY A 141 -1.67 0.99 -26.17
C GLY A 141 -0.20 0.66 -25.97
N MET A 142 0.27 0.48 -24.72
CA MET A 142 1.66 0.15 -24.45
C MET A 142 1.99 -1.26 -24.95
N VAL A 143 3.05 -1.39 -25.73
CA VAL A 143 3.56 -2.69 -26.21
C VAL A 143 4.94 -2.92 -25.63
N LEU A 144 5.10 -4.00 -24.86
CA LEU A 144 6.35 -4.36 -24.22
C LEU A 144 6.82 -5.76 -24.65
N PRO A 145 8.13 -5.97 -24.81
CA PRO A 145 8.69 -7.30 -25.02
C PRO A 145 8.47 -8.20 -23.79
N ASN A 146 8.31 -9.51 -24.02
CA ASN A 146 8.01 -10.49 -22.97
C ASN A 146 9.04 -10.50 -21.82
N SER A 147 10.32 -10.25 -22.11
CA SER A 147 11.36 -10.15 -21.09
C SER A 147 11.12 -8.99 -20.13
N LEU A 148 10.67 -7.84 -20.64
CA LEU A 148 10.37 -6.66 -19.84
C LEU A 148 9.08 -6.86 -19.03
N LEU A 149 8.07 -7.52 -19.60
CA LEU A 149 6.86 -7.90 -18.85
C LEU A 149 7.21 -8.82 -17.67
N ALA A 150 8.02 -9.86 -17.90
CA ALA A 150 8.46 -10.75 -16.84
C ALA A 150 9.24 -10.00 -15.75
N PHE A 151 10.17 -9.11 -16.14
CA PHE A 151 10.91 -8.26 -15.20
C PHE A 151 9.97 -7.38 -14.36
N MET A 152 9.04 -6.67 -15.00
CA MET A 152 8.12 -5.75 -14.34
C MET A 152 7.11 -6.44 -13.43
N VAL A 153 6.93 -7.75 -13.52
CA VAL A 153 6.10 -8.52 -12.57
C VAL A 153 6.95 -9.14 -11.47
N ILE A 154 8.03 -9.84 -11.82
CA ILE A 154 8.82 -10.64 -10.89
C ILE A 154 9.59 -9.74 -9.92
N VAL A 155 10.25 -8.69 -10.42
CA VAL A 155 11.13 -7.85 -9.59
C VAL A 155 10.34 -7.08 -8.54
N PRO A 156 9.22 -6.42 -8.86
CA PRO A 156 8.40 -5.77 -7.83
C PRO A 156 7.87 -6.78 -6.81
N THR A 157 7.41 -7.95 -7.24
CA THR A 157 6.94 -9.01 -6.33
C THR A 157 7.97 -9.34 -5.24
N ILE A 158 9.22 -9.58 -5.65
CA ILE A 158 10.32 -9.88 -4.72
C ILE A 158 10.59 -8.65 -3.83
N SER A 159 10.61 -7.46 -4.43
CA SER A 159 10.88 -6.20 -3.72
C SER A 159 9.84 -5.92 -2.64
N PHE A 160 8.56 -6.13 -2.91
CA PHE A 160 7.50 -6.03 -1.90
C PHE A 160 7.61 -7.11 -0.83
N ALA A 161 7.98 -8.34 -1.18
CA ALA A 161 8.19 -9.39 -0.20
C ALA A 161 9.30 -9.00 0.80
N ILE A 162 10.41 -8.43 0.30
CA ILE A 162 11.49 -7.85 1.10
C ILE A 162 10.95 -6.69 1.96
N GLY A 163 10.17 -5.79 1.36
CA GLY A 163 9.54 -4.68 2.06
C GLY A 163 8.66 -5.14 3.22
N GLY A 164 7.85 -6.19 3.02
CA GLY A 164 7.03 -6.76 4.08
C GLY A 164 7.82 -7.45 5.18
N PHE A 165 8.94 -8.10 4.84
CA PHE A 165 9.86 -8.69 5.81
C PHE A 165 10.49 -7.61 6.71
N ILE A 166 11.08 -6.57 6.10
CA ILE A 166 11.71 -5.46 6.81
C ILE A 166 10.66 -4.68 7.61
N GLY A 167 9.52 -4.36 6.97
CA GLY A 167 8.40 -3.62 7.54
C GLY A 167 7.82 -4.30 8.77
N THR A 168 7.82 -5.64 8.83
CA THR A 168 7.36 -6.35 10.04
C THR A 168 8.24 -6.07 11.24
N SER A 169 9.56 -6.19 11.08
CA SER A 169 10.52 -5.97 12.16
C SER A 169 10.56 -4.48 12.57
N PHE A 170 10.55 -3.59 11.59
CA PHE A 170 10.55 -2.15 11.82
C PHE A 170 9.25 -1.67 12.46
N GLY A 171 8.10 -2.15 11.99
CA GLY A 171 6.78 -1.78 12.49
C GLY A 171 6.59 -2.13 13.97
N LYS A 172 7.09 -3.31 14.40
CA LYS A 172 7.08 -3.69 15.83
C LYS A 172 7.91 -2.74 16.69
N ARG A 173 9.06 -2.27 16.19
CA ARG A 173 9.90 -1.28 16.89
C ARG A 173 9.19 0.08 16.98
N VAL A 174 8.62 0.56 15.87
CA VAL A 174 7.89 1.84 15.82
C VAL A 174 6.68 1.81 16.76
N LYS A 175 5.90 0.73 16.73
CA LYS A 175 4.76 0.54 17.63
C LYS A 175 5.19 0.57 19.09
N LYS A 176 6.30 -0.10 19.44
CA LYS A 176 6.85 -0.03 20.80
C LYS A 176 7.18 1.42 21.18
N VAL A 177 7.88 2.18 20.34
CA VAL A 177 8.25 3.58 20.64
C VAL A 177 7.02 4.49 20.81
N LEU A 178 6.00 4.36 19.96
CA LEU A 178 4.82 5.23 19.97
C LEU A 178 3.80 4.95 21.10
N PHE A 179 3.89 3.78 21.72
CA PHE A 179 2.95 3.31 22.74
C PHE A 179 3.62 2.81 24.03
N SER A 180 4.93 3.03 24.20
CA SER A 180 5.71 2.70 25.42
C SER A 180 5.54 3.74 26.55
N VAL A 181 4.41 4.45 26.61
CA VAL A 181 4.09 5.39 27.69
C VAL A 181 2.92 4.87 28.48
#